data_AF-A0A1Z8VD30-F1
#
_entry.id   AF-A0A1Z8VD30-F1
#
_cell.length_a   1.000
_cell.length_b   1.000
_cell.length_c   1.000
_cell.angle_alpha   90.00
_cell.angle_beta   90.00
_cell.angle_gamma   90.00
#
_symmetry.space_group_name_H-M   'P 1'
#
loop_
_entity.id
_entity.type
_entity.pdbx_description
1 polymer ?
#
loop_
_entity_poly.entity_id
_entity_poly.type
_entity_poly.pdbx_seq_one_letter_code
_entity_poly.pdbx_strand_id
1 'polypeptide(L)'
;MAGLINPHRLAAVLGLVFAFVAFGALQSALGQSVGVYALTQAGWQIVKQVEKNEIRSGVSPYTGLARVVSITEYHLEKEGKMMFCRLSYDSQQDRQEERCEEPQA
;
A
#
# COMPACT_ATOMS: atom_id res chain seq x y z
N MET A 1 -51.91 -16.27 13.23
CA MET A 1 -50.77 -16.32 14.17
C MET A 1 -49.75 -15.27 13.74
N ALA A 2 -49.88 -14.04 14.24
CA ALA A 2 -48.95 -12.96 13.91
C ALA A 2 -47.76 -13.05 14.89
N GLY A 3 -46.61 -13.49 14.39
CA GLY A 3 -45.36 -13.49 15.15
C GLY A 3 -44.96 -12.05 15.43
N LEU A 4 -45.03 -11.62 16.71
CA LEU A 4 -44.47 -10.35 17.16
C LEU A 4 -42.95 -10.42 16.99
N ILE A 5 -42.45 -9.80 15.92
CA ILE A 5 -41.03 -9.58 15.73
C ILE A 5 -40.62 -8.54 16.79
N ASN A 6 -39.83 -8.97 17.79
CA ASN A 6 -39.38 -8.11 18.87
C ASN A 6 -38.38 -7.07 18.32
N PRO A 7 -38.71 -5.77 18.33
CA PRO A 7 -37.88 -4.71 17.73
C PRO A 7 -36.49 -4.62 18.36
N HIS A 8 -36.35 -5.04 19.63
CA HIS A 8 -35.05 -5.09 20.32
C HIS A 8 -34.09 -6.13 19.73
N ARG A 9 -34.62 -7.23 19.17
CA ARG A 9 -33.78 -8.26 18.54
C ARG A 9 -33.25 -7.83 17.18
N LEU A 10 -34.03 -7.07 16.40
CA LEU A 10 -33.58 -6.50 15.12
C LEU A 10 -32.50 -5.44 15.32
N ALA A 11 -32.69 -4.53 16.29
CA ALA A 11 -31.73 -3.49 16.60
C ALA A 11 -30.38 -4.08 17.06
N ALA A 12 -30.40 -5.14 17.87
CA ALA A 12 -29.18 -5.83 18.31
C ALA A 12 -28.42 -6.49 17.14
N VAL A 13 -29.13 -7.14 16.20
CA VAL A 13 -28.52 -7.78 15.02
C VAL A 13 -27.93 -6.74 14.08
N LEU A 14 -28.65 -5.64 13.82
CA LEU A 14 -28.14 -4.53 13.01
C LEU A 14 -26.91 -3.86 13.64
N GLY A 15 -26.92 -3.64 14.95
CA GLY A 15 -25.77 -3.09 15.68
C GLY A 15 -24.54 -3.99 15.61
N LEU A 16 -24.73 -5.31 15.72
CA LEU A 16 -23.65 -6.30 15.60
C LEU A 16 -23.03 -6.30 14.19
N VAL A 17 -23.86 -6.29 13.14
CA VAL A 17 -23.37 -6.22 11.75
C VAL A 17 -22.59 -4.93 11.51
N PHE A 18 -23.09 -3.79 12.00
CA PHE A 18 -22.40 -2.51 11.85
C PHE A 18 -21.03 -2.50 12.54
N ALA A 19 -20.95 -3.07 13.75
CA ALA A 19 -19.69 -3.20 14.49
C ALA A 19 -18.66 -4.08 13.75
N PHE A 20 -19.08 -5.19 13.14
CA PHE A 20 -18.20 -6.06 12.36
C PHE A 20 -17.67 -5.38 11.09
N VAL A 21 -18.51 -4.64 10.36
CA VAL A 21 -18.09 -3.90 9.15
C VAL A 21 -17.11 -2.78 9.52
N ALA A 22 -17.38 -2.04 10.60
CA ALA A 22 -16.48 -0.99 11.07
C ALA A 22 -15.11 -1.53 11.52
N PHE A 23 -15.08 -2.68 12.19
CA PHE A 23 -13.82 -3.32 12.62
C PHE A 23 -12.99 -3.81 11.43
N GLY A 24 -13.62 -4.41 10.40
CA GLY A 24 -12.92 -4.87 9.20
C GLY A 24 -12.30 -3.72 8.39
N ALA A 25 -13.02 -2.61 8.26
CA ALA A 25 -12.50 -1.42 7.59
C ALA A 25 -11.30 -0.80 8.33
N LEU A 26 -11.36 -0.76 9.67
CA LEU A 26 -10.27 -0.22 10.49
C LEU A 26 -8.99 -1.07 10.43
N GLN A 27 -9.12 -2.40 10.45
CA GLN A 27 -7.96 -3.30 10.34
C GLN A 27 -7.28 -3.22 8.98
N SER A 28 -8.06 -3.01 7.91
CA SER A 28 -7.53 -2.82 6.55
C SER A 28 -6.71 -1.54 6.43
N ALA A 29 -7.09 -0.48 7.16
CA ALA A 29 -6.40 0.81 7.12
C ALA A 29 -5.05 0.82 7.85
N LEU A 30 -4.83 -0.07 8.83
CA LEU A 30 -3.63 -0.07 9.68
C LEU A 30 -2.46 -0.88 9.11
N GLY A 31 -2.69 -1.71 8.08
CA GLY A 31 -1.72 -2.72 7.63
C GLY A 31 -1.15 -2.54 6.22
N GLN A 32 -1.61 -1.56 5.45
CA GLN A 32 -1.13 -1.33 4.09
C GLN A 32 -0.26 -0.08 4.04
N SER A 33 1.04 -0.26 3.80
CA SER A 33 1.87 0.83 3.27
C SER A 33 1.20 1.34 2.00
N VAL A 34 0.79 2.61 1.99
CA VAL A 34 0.07 3.19 0.86
C VAL A 34 1.03 3.29 -0.33
N GLY A 35 0.86 2.43 -1.33
CA GLY A 35 1.67 2.46 -2.56
C GLY A 35 1.21 3.52 -3.56
N VAL A 36 1.98 3.73 -4.62
CA VAL A 36 1.73 4.68 -5.72
C VAL A 36 0.34 4.49 -6.32
N TYR A 37 -0.08 3.23 -6.51
CA TYR A 37 -1.43 2.95 -7.02
C TYR A 37 -2.53 3.46 -6.07
N ALA A 38 -2.43 3.18 -4.78
CA ALA A 38 -3.41 3.66 -3.81
C ALA A 38 -3.41 5.19 -3.69
N LEU A 39 -2.24 5.83 -3.76
CA LEU A 39 -2.11 7.29 -3.77
C LEU A 39 -2.77 7.92 -5.01
N THR A 40 -2.53 7.36 -6.19
CA THR A 40 -3.15 7.87 -7.43
C THR A 40 -4.67 7.71 -7.43
N GLN A 41 -5.20 6.59 -6.91
CA GLN A 41 -6.65 6.42 -6.68
C GLN A 41 -7.21 7.45 -5.67
N ALA A 42 -6.40 7.88 -4.70
CA ALA A 42 -6.75 8.93 -3.74
C ALA A 42 -6.54 10.36 -4.27
N GLY A 43 -6.22 10.53 -5.56
CA GLY A 43 -6.10 11.83 -6.23
C GLY A 43 -4.72 12.46 -6.22
N TRP A 44 -3.68 11.77 -5.72
CA TRP A 44 -2.30 12.24 -5.85
C TRP A 44 -1.84 12.15 -7.31
N GLN A 45 -1.12 13.18 -7.78
CA GLN A 45 -0.62 13.24 -9.15
C GLN A 45 0.88 12.93 -9.17
N ILE A 46 1.32 12.07 -10.08
CA ILE A 46 2.76 11.83 -10.31
C ILE A 46 3.32 13.04 -11.05
N VAL A 47 4.13 13.85 -10.36
CA VAL A 47 4.76 15.06 -10.92
C VAL A 47 6.19 14.81 -11.41
N LYS A 48 6.82 13.72 -10.96
CA LYS A 48 8.12 13.27 -11.48
C LYS A 48 8.26 11.76 -11.33
N GLN A 49 8.88 11.13 -12.32
CA GLN A 49 9.28 9.73 -12.31
C GLN A 49 10.74 9.63 -12.74
N VAL A 50 11.53 8.87 -11.99
CA VAL A 50 12.94 8.59 -12.31
C VAL A 50 13.16 7.09 -12.25
N GLU A 51 13.76 6.55 -13.32
CA GLU A 51 14.10 5.14 -13.41
C GLU A 51 15.61 4.96 -13.40
N LYS A 52 16.09 3.99 -12.63
CA LYS A 52 17.51 3.65 -12.57
C LYS A 52 17.70 2.17 -12.27
N ASN A 53 18.85 1.65 -12.69
CA ASN A 53 19.29 0.30 -12.35
C ASN A 53 20.57 0.40 -11.50
N GLU A 54 20.59 -0.30 -10.38
CA GLU A 54 21.78 -0.47 -9.56
C GLU A 54 22.35 -1.87 -9.77
N ILE A 55 23.62 -1.95 -10.19
CA ILE A 55 24.35 -3.23 -10.26
C ILE A 55 24.98 -3.47 -8.90
N ARG A 56 24.66 -4.61 -8.29
CA ARG A 56 25.17 -5.07 -6.99
C ARG A 56 25.87 -6.42 -7.15
N SER A 57 26.68 -6.77 -6.17
CA SER A 57 27.26 -8.11 -6.07
C SER A 57 26.17 -9.17 -5.96
N GLY A 58 26.35 -10.29 -6.66
CA GLY A 58 25.50 -11.46 -6.54
C GLY A 58 25.47 -12.00 -5.10
N VAL A 59 24.37 -12.65 -4.75
CA VAL A 59 24.23 -13.37 -3.47
C VAL A 59 24.14 -14.87 -3.75
N SER A 60 24.59 -15.69 -2.80
CA SER A 60 24.51 -17.16 -2.93
C SER A 60 23.07 -17.60 -3.25
N PRO A 61 22.86 -18.55 -4.18
CA PRO A 61 23.86 -19.37 -4.89
C PRO A 61 24.45 -18.72 -6.16
N TYR A 62 24.08 -17.47 -6.46
CA TYR A 62 24.41 -16.75 -7.69
C TYR A 62 25.48 -15.68 -7.50
N THR A 63 26.42 -15.89 -6.57
CA THR A 63 27.48 -14.91 -6.24
C THR A 63 28.32 -14.51 -7.47
N GLY A 64 28.44 -15.39 -8.47
CA GLY A 64 29.15 -15.12 -9.71
C GLY A 64 28.36 -14.33 -10.76
N LEU A 65 27.08 -14.06 -10.54
CA LEU A 65 26.22 -13.29 -11.45
C LEU A 65 25.99 -11.89 -10.90
N ALA A 66 25.88 -10.90 -11.80
CA ALA A 66 25.46 -9.56 -11.43
C ALA A 66 24.04 -9.58 -10.84
N ARG A 67 23.83 -8.89 -9.73
CA ARG A 67 22.50 -8.66 -9.14
C ARG A 67 22.03 -7.28 -9.57
N VAL A 68 20.96 -7.21 -10.35
CA VAL A 68 20.40 -5.94 -10.81
C VAL A 68 19.22 -5.59 -9.92
N VAL A 69 19.24 -4.38 -9.37
CA VAL A 69 18.10 -3.82 -8.65
C VAL A 69 17.52 -2.70 -9.50
N SER A 70 16.35 -2.94 -10.09
CA SER A 70 15.61 -1.94 -10.85
C SER A 70 14.84 -1.05 -9.86
N ILE A 71 14.97 0.26 -9.98
CA ILE A 71 14.37 1.23 -9.05
C ILE A 71 13.60 2.27 -9.86
N THR A 72 12.36 2.50 -9.46
CA THR A 72 11.53 3.60 -9.94
C THR A 72 11.18 4.51 -8.76
N GLU A 73 11.58 5.76 -8.84
CA GLU A 73 11.27 6.79 -7.86
C GLU A 73 10.15 7.68 -8.40
N TYR A 74 9.05 7.75 -7.67
CA TYR A 74 7.89 8.60 -7.97
C TYR A 74 7.85 9.76 -6.99
N HIS A 75 7.67 10.96 -7.51
CA HIS A 75 7.34 12.13 -6.72
C HIS A 75 5.88 12.43 -7.01
N LEU A 76 5.05 12.39 -5.98
CA LEU A 76 3.62 12.66 -6.08
C LEU A 76 3.28 13.97 -5.36
N GLU A 77 2.32 14.71 -5.91
CA GLU A 77 1.81 15.94 -5.33
C GLU A 77 0.30 15.86 -5.14
N LYS A 78 -0.17 16.44 -4.02
CA LYS A 78 -1.59 16.71 -3.79
C LYS A 78 -1.73 17.94 -2.91
N GLU A 79 -2.40 18.98 -3.42
CA GLU A 79 -2.71 20.20 -2.66
C GLU A 79 -1.45 20.83 -2.05
N GLY A 80 -0.34 20.86 -2.80
CA GLY A 80 0.95 21.38 -2.34
C GLY A 80 1.71 20.48 -1.36
N LYS A 81 1.17 19.31 -0.98
CA LYS A 81 1.91 18.28 -0.23
C LYS A 81 2.64 17.35 -1.20
N MET A 82 3.82 16.92 -0.79
CA MET A 82 4.65 15.99 -1.56
C MET A 82 4.70 14.63 -0.88
N MET A 83 4.77 13.58 -1.69
CA MET A 83 5.01 12.19 -1.26
C MET A 83 6.06 11.58 -2.18
N PHE A 84 7.06 10.91 -1.61
CA PHE A 84 8.07 10.19 -2.37
C PHE A 84 7.84 8.70 -2.24
N CYS A 85 7.74 8.00 -3.36
CA CYS A 85 7.64 6.55 -3.39
C CYS A 85 8.82 5.95 -4.12
N ARG A 86 9.47 4.96 -3.51
CA ARG A 86 10.50 4.14 -4.12
C ARG A 86 9.96 2.73 -4.34
N LEU A 87 9.77 2.38 -5.61
CA LEU A 87 9.51 1.02 -6.06
C LEU A 87 10.83 0.37 -6.46
N SER A 88 11.09 -0.85 -6.01
CA SER A 88 12.29 -1.60 -6.38
C SER A 88 12.00 -3.06 -6.67
N TYR A 89 12.69 -3.62 -7.65
CA TYR A 89 12.68 -5.04 -7.96
C TYR A 89 14.10 -5.60 -7.93
N ASP A 90 14.28 -6.71 -7.22
CA ASP A 90 15.56 -7.38 -7.08
C ASP A 90 15.65 -8.65 -7.93
N SER A 91 16.55 -8.65 -8.91
CA SER A 91 16.61 -9.72 -9.93
C SER A 91 17.00 -11.10 -9.39
N GLN A 92 17.66 -11.19 -8.24
CA GLN A 92 18.10 -12.49 -7.68
C GLN A 92 17.22 -12.97 -6.54
N GLN A 93 16.62 -12.05 -5.78
CA GLN A 93 15.65 -12.41 -4.73
C GLN A 93 14.23 -12.55 -5.26
N ASP A 94 13.99 -12.17 -6.52
CA ASP A 94 12.68 -12.09 -7.16
C ASP A 94 11.66 -11.36 -6.28
N ARG A 95 12.11 -10.24 -5.68
CA ARG A 95 11.35 -9.51 -4.68
C ARG A 95 11.13 -8.08 -5.11
N GLN A 96 9.86 -7.69 -5.11
CA GLN A 96 9.44 -6.31 -5.28
C GLN A 96 9.15 -5.69 -3.92
N GLU A 97 9.72 -4.51 -3.66
CA GLU A 97 9.43 -3.70 -2.48
C GLU A 97 9.02 -2.30 -2.92
N GLU A 98 8.01 -1.76 -2.24
CA GLU A 98 7.55 -0.39 -2.42
C GLU A 98 7.48 0.30 -1.07
N ARG A 99 8.01 1.52 -0.98
CA ARG A 99 7.92 2.37 0.21
C ARG A 99 7.56 3.78 -0.20
N CYS A 100 6.59 4.37 0.48
CA CYS A 100 6.19 5.74 0.30
C CYS A 100 6.35 6.50 1.61
N GLU A 101 6.95 7.69 1.55
CA GLU A 101 7.22 8.55 2.69
C GLU A 101 7.13 10.02 2.31
N GLU A 102 6.75 10.86 3.28
CA GLU A 102 6.80 12.30 3.12
C GLU A 102 8.26 12.78 3.00
N PRO A 103 8.54 13.88 2.28
CA PRO A 103 9.84 14.54 2.30
C PRO A 103 10.37 14.72 3.71
N GLN A 104 11.61 14.27 3.96
CA GLN A 104 12.32 14.68 5.16
C GLN A 104 12.69 16.17 5.01
N ALA A 105 12.23 16.99 5.96
CA ALA A 105 12.45 18.44 6.00
C ALA A 105 13.88 18.83 6.33
#